data_AF-M3UXM0-F1
#
_entry.id   AF-M3UXM0-F1
#
_cell.length_a   1.000
_cell.length_b   1.000
_cell.length_c   1.000
_cell.angle_alpha   90.00
_cell.angle_beta   90.00
_cell.angle_gamma   90.00
#
_symmetry.space_group_name_H-M   'P 1'
#
loop_
_entity.id
_entity.type
_entity.pdbx_description
1 polymer ?
#
loop_
_entity_poly.entity_id
_entity_poly.type
_entity_poly.pdbx_seq_one_letter_code
_entity_poly.pdbx_strand_id
1 'polypeptide(L)'
;MTASIVRPLSVPYADTRADQLALVIDGPELPYLARQDLAVAGIVVSMRLLGASHQIVVEGSRTLSETVACLPEANAALPSDLTRDGFQFRSEITAPDGPTFAALVDDLIRRADRANGSCLIGRFPREPHAVTAIFADVSTTVAVWETWHTYPQDTQIVHTRSEFRIAS
;
A
#
# COMPACT_ATOMS: atom_id res chain seq x y z
N MET A 1 -20.24 -12.06 -3.04
CA MET A 1 -19.63 -11.26 -1.96
C MET A 1 -18.20 -11.73 -1.78
N THR A 2 -17.24 -11.02 -2.35
CA THR A 2 -15.81 -11.27 -2.11
C THR A 2 -15.43 -10.55 -0.82
N ALA A 3 -15.20 -11.31 0.24
CA ALA A 3 -14.76 -10.79 1.53
C ALA A 3 -13.36 -10.16 1.39
N SER A 4 -13.08 -9.12 2.20
CA SER A 4 -11.72 -8.60 2.36
C SER A 4 -10.75 -9.73 2.69
N ILE A 5 -9.55 -9.68 2.12
CA ILE A 5 -8.53 -10.68 2.36
C ILE A 5 -7.55 -10.15 3.41
N VAL A 6 -7.76 -10.53 4.67
CA VAL A 6 -6.72 -10.45 5.70
C VAL A 6 -5.78 -11.63 5.48
N ARG A 7 -4.50 -11.39 5.14
CA ARG A 7 -3.51 -12.47 5.02
C ARG A 7 -2.50 -12.44 6.17
N PRO A 8 -2.35 -13.54 6.93
CA PRO A 8 -1.16 -13.70 7.75
C PRO A 8 0.05 -13.86 6.82
N LEU A 9 1.07 -13.04 7.03
CA LEU A 9 2.33 -13.15 6.29
C LEU A 9 3.25 -14.11 7.03
N SER A 10 3.70 -15.18 6.34
CA SER A 10 4.54 -16.24 6.92
C SER A 10 6.04 -15.92 6.87
N VAL A 11 6.40 -14.73 6.41
CA VAL A 11 7.79 -14.24 6.40
C VAL A 11 8.05 -13.39 7.66
N PRO A 12 9.28 -13.36 8.19
CA PRO A 12 9.64 -12.41 9.24
C PRO A 12 9.32 -10.98 8.81
N TYR A 13 8.93 -10.14 9.77
CA TYR A 13 8.89 -8.70 9.55
C TYR A 13 10.35 -8.23 9.38
N ALA A 14 10.70 -7.87 8.15
CA ALA A 14 12.08 -7.57 7.76
C ALA A 14 12.30 -6.10 7.40
N ASP A 15 11.24 -5.28 7.29
CA ASP A 15 11.38 -3.85 7.01
C ASP A 15 11.79 -3.12 8.28
N THR A 16 13.04 -2.67 8.30
CA THR A 16 13.65 -2.21 9.55
C THR A 16 13.29 -0.77 9.88
N ARG A 17 12.97 0.10 8.91
CA ARG A 17 12.73 1.54 9.14
C ARG A 17 11.90 2.22 8.04
N ALA A 18 11.09 3.21 8.42
CA ALA A 18 10.32 4.03 7.50
C ALA A 18 11.18 4.83 6.49
N ASP A 19 12.39 5.23 6.91
CA ASP A 19 13.33 6.05 6.12
C ASP A 19 14.01 5.28 4.96
N GLN A 20 13.79 3.97 4.87
CA GLN A 20 14.34 3.10 3.82
C GLN A 20 13.37 2.89 2.64
N LEU A 21 12.12 3.34 2.77
CA LEU A 21 11.16 3.22 1.68
C LEU A 21 11.54 4.11 0.51
N ALA A 22 11.40 3.56 -0.69
CA ALA A 22 11.55 4.28 -1.94
C ALA A 22 10.33 4.05 -2.84
N LEU A 23 10.10 5.00 -3.76
CA LEU A 23 9.05 4.93 -4.77
C LEU A 23 9.65 4.56 -6.12
N VAL A 24 9.13 3.52 -6.76
CA VAL A 24 9.42 3.17 -8.16
C VAL A 24 8.11 3.15 -8.94
N ILE A 25 8.07 3.90 -10.03
CA ILE A 25 6.93 3.93 -10.95
C ILE A 25 7.34 3.32 -12.29
N ASP A 26 6.41 2.58 -12.92
CA ASP A 26 6.62 1.82 -14.16
C ASP A 26 7.75 0.79 -14.05
N GLY A 27 7.98 0.29 -12.84
CA GLY A 27 8.85 -0.85 -12.59
C GLY A 27 8.24 -2.17 -13.07
N PRO A 28 9.04 -3.25 -13.11
CA PRO A 28 8.53 -4.57 -13.43
C PRO A 28 7.58 -5.08 -12.35
N GLU A 29 6.69 -5.99 -12.74
CA GLU A 29 5.89 -6.73 -11.76
C GLU A 29 6.78 -7.58 -10.86
N LEU A 30 6.52 -7.51 -9.55
CA LEU A 30 7.29 -8.23 -8.54
C LEU A 30 6.53 -9.46 -8.04
N PRO A 31 7.23 -10.52 -7.59
CA PRO A 31 6.61 -11.62 -6.86
C PRO A 31 5.88 -11.12 -5.60
N TYR A 32 4.66 -11.59 -5.39
CA TYR A 32 3.82 -11.17 -4.27
C TYR A 32 3.44 -12.33 -3.35
N LEU A 33 3.25 -12.01 -2.06
CA LEU A 33 2.77 -12.94 -1.03
C LEU A 33 1.25 -13.00 -0.99
N ALA A 34 0.59 -11.91 -1.34
CA ALA A 34 -0.86 -11.81 -1.41
C ALA A 34 -1.27 -10.80 -2.46
N ARG A 35 -2.45 -11.03 -3.05
CA ARG A 35 -3.04 -10.18 -4.07
C ARG A 35 -4.54 -10.05 -3.86
N GLN A 36 -5.07 -8.88 -4.15
CA GLN A 36 -6.50 -8.60 -4.26
C GLN A 36 -6.71 -7.68 -5.45
N ASP A 37 -7.63 -8.03 -6.33
CA ASP A 37 -7.97 -7.22 -7.48
C ASP A 37 -9.30 -6.49 -7.25
N LEU A 38 -9.35 -5.22 -7.65
CA LEU A 38 -10.54 -4.41 -7.75
C LEU A 38 -10.76 -4.06 -9.22
N ALA A 39 -11.91 -4.44 -9.78
CA ALA A 39 -12.20 -4.26 -11.20
C ALA A 39 -13.50 -3.49 -11.43
N VAL A 40 -13.44 -2.46 -12.29
CA VAL A 40 -14.60 -1.65 -12.71
C VAL A 40 -14.48 -1.34 -14.19
N ALA A 41 -15.51 -1.65 -14.97
CA ALA A 41 -15.62 -1.28 -16.39
C ALA A 41 -14.37 -1.61 -17.26
N GLY A 42 -13.74 -2.77 -17.03
CA GLY A 42 -12.56 -3.20 -17.78
C GLY A 42 -11.23 -2.60 -17.29
N ILE A 43 -11.25 -1.82 -16.22
CA ILE A 43 -10.07 -1.37 -15.49
C ILE A 43 -9.85 -2.31 -14.31
N VAL A 44 -8.61 -2.72 -14.09
CA VAL A 44 -8.20 -3.57 -12.96
C VAL A 44 -7.13 -2.87 -12.15
N VAL A 45 -7.36 -2.74 -10.85
CA VAL A 45 -6.36 -2.34 -9.86
C VAL A 45 -5.96 -3.57 -9.05
N SER A 46 -4.74 -4.06 -9.27
CA SER A 46 -4.17 -5.18 -8.56
C SER A 46 -3.36 -4.69 -7.36
N MET A 47 -3.89 -4.89 -6.16
CA MET A 47 -3.19 -4.63 -4.91
C MET A 47 -2.35 -5.84 -4.54
N ARG A 48 -1.05 -5.66 -4.28
CA ARG A 48 -0.12 -6.75 -4.02
C ARG A 48 0.75 -6.46 -2.80
N LEU A 49 0.87 -7.45 -1.92
CA LEU A 49 1.78 -7.41 -0.78
C LEU A 49 3.08 -8.13 -1.14
N LEU A 50 4.21 -7.45 -0.93
CA LEU A 50 5.55 -7.99 -1.19
C LEU A 50 6.24 -8.50 0.09
N GLY A 51 5.57 -8.35 1.24
CA GLY A 51 6.17 -8.45 2.57
C GLY A 51 5.58 -7.36 3.44
N ALA A 52 6.44 -6.57 4.08
CA ALA A 52 6.04 -5.36 4.80
C ALA A 52 5.83 -4.13 3.89
N SER A 53 5.94 -4.34 2.58
CA SER A 53 5.84 -3.34 1.50
C SER A 53 4.78 -3.76 0.47
N HIS A 54 4.56 -2.94 -0.57
CA HIS A 54 3.51 -3.21 -1.56
C HIS A 54 3.86 -2.85 -3.00
N GLN A 55 3.06 -3.39 -3.92
CA GLN A 55 2.99 -2.98 -5.31
C GLN A 55 1.53 -2.83 -5.75
N ILE A 56 1.23 -1.75 -6.48
CA ILE A 56 -0.02 -1.57 -7.21
C ILE A 56 0.26 -1.71 -8.70
N VAL A 57 -0.60 -2.45 -9.39
CA VAL A 57 -0.61 -2.52 -10.86
C VAL A 57 -2.00 -2.11 -11.35
N VAL A 58 -2.06 -1.09 -12.20
CA VAL A 58 -3.30 -0.63 -12.85
C VAL A 58 -3.25 -1.03 -14.32
N GLU A 59 -4.30 -1.73 -14.77
CA GLU A 59 -4.51 -2.13 -16.16
C GLU A 59 -5.81 -1.51 -16.69
N GLY A 60 -5.78 -0.94 -17.89
CA GLY A 60 -6.91 -0.25 -18.53
C GLY A 60 -6.49 0.35 -19.87
N SER A 61 -7.09 1.47 -20.28
CA SER A 61 -6.63 2.25 -21.44
C SER A 61 -5.22 2.84 -21.26
N ARG A 62 -4.80 2.98 -20.00
CA ARG A 62 -3.44 3.31 -19.59
C ARG A 62 -3.02 2.36 -18.48
N THR A 63 -1.75 2.02 -18.44
CA THR A 63 -1.16 1.16 -17.41
C THR A 63 -0.25 1.94 -16.50
N LEU A 64 -0.11 1.48 -15.26
CA LEU A 64 0.84 2.01 -14.29
C LEU A 64 1.26 0.88 -13.35
N SER A 65 2.54 0.86 -12.96
CA SER A 65 2.96 0.17 -11.74
C SER A 65 3.50 1.17 -10.74
N GLU A 66 3.05 1.09 -9.49
CA GLU A 66 3.66 1.76 -8.34
C GLU A 66 4.23 0.69 -7.41
N THR A 67 5.47 0.87 -6.97
CA THR A 67 6.08 0.06 -5.91
C THR A 67 6.61 0.98 -4.84
N VAL A 68 6.17 0.77 -3.59
CA VAL A 68 6.77 1.38 -2.40
C VAL A 68 7.34 0.26 -1.56
N ALA A 69 8.67 0.21 -1.49
CA ALA A 69 9.40 -0.81 -0.76
C ALA A 69 10.79 -0.36 -0.32
N CYS A 70 11.38 -1.07 0.64
CA CYS A 70 12.81 -0.95 0.95
C CYS A 70 13.61 -1.61 -0.18
N LEU A 71 14.06 -0.79 -1.13
CA LEU A 71 14.77 -1.24 -2.32
C LEU A 71 16.26 -0.91 -2.18
N PRO A 72 17.16 -1.92 -2.07
CA PRO A 72 18.59 -1.68 -1.91
C PRO A 72 19.23 -0.86 -3.04
N GLU A 73 18.64 -0.91 -4.24
CA GLU A 73 19.12 -0.20 -5.43
C GLU A 73 18.52 1.20 -5.58
N ALA A 74 17.51 1.56 -4.77
CA ALA A 74 16.90 2.88 -4.82
C ALA A 74 17.76 3.88 -4.04
N ASN A 75 18.38 4.81 -4.77
CA ASN A 75 19.26 5.83 -4.20
C ASN A 75 18.53 7.07 -3.68
N ALA A 76 17.19 7.06 -3.64
CA ALA A 76 16.38 8.20 -3.27
C ALA A 76 15.35 7.80 -2.20
N ALA A 77 15.24 8.63 -1.16
CA ALA A 77 14.20 8.52 -0.15
C ALA A 77 12.80 8.69 -0.76
N LEU A 78 11.79 8.17 -0.06
CA LEU A 78 10.39 8.34 -0.43
C LEU A 78 10.06 9.85 -0.59
N PRO A 79 9.57 10.30 -1.76
CA PRO A 79 9.22 11.70 -1.95
C PRO A 79 7.97 12.08 -1.15
N SER A 80 7.92 13.30 -0.59
CA SER A 80 6.70 13.83 0.04
C SER A 80 5.56 14.00 -0.96
N ASP A 81 5.91 14.37 -2.20
CA ASP A 81 4.99 14.58 -3.30
C ASP A 81 5.69 14.29 -4.64
N LEU A 82 4.92 13.75 -5.58
CA LEU A 82 5.37 13.56 -6.96
C LEU A 82 4.17 13.67 -7.89
N THR A 83 4.33 14.31 -9.03
CA THR A 83 3.33 14.36 -10.10
C THR A 83 4.00 14.07 -11.43
N ARG A 84 3.45 13.14 -12.21
CA ARG A 84 3.96 12.74 -13.53
C ARG A 84 2.83 12.18 -14.39
N ASP A 85 2.61 12.73 -15.58
CA ASP A 85 1.72 12.15 -16.61
C ASP A 85 0.35 11.65 -16.10
N GLY A 86 -0.33 12.45 -15.29
CA GLY A 86 -1.64 12.10 -14.73
C GLY A 86 -1.60 11.12 -13.55
N PHE A 87 -0.41 10.77 -13.07
CA PHE A 87 -0.16 10.15 -11.78
C PHE A 87 0.22 11.22 -10.74
N GLN A 88 -0.35 11.12 -9.55
CA GLN A 88 -0.02 11.93 -8.38
C GLN A 88 0.25 11.01 -7.20
N PHE A 89 1.31 11.28 -6.45
CA PHE A 89 1.71 10.58 -5.24
C PHE A 89 1.94 11.58 -4.12
N ARG A 90 1.55 11.21 -2.90
CA ARG A 90 1.91 11.91 -1.66
C ARG A 90 2.28 10.90 -0.59
N SER A 91 3.23 11.26 0.26
CA SER A 91 3.56 10.50 1.46
C SER A 91 3.65 11.39 2.70
N GLU A 92 3.31 10.81 3.84
CA GLU A 92 3.44 11.41 5.15
C GLU A 92 3.99 10.37 6.14
N ILE A 93 4.94 10.79 6.98
CA ILE A 93 5.47 9.98 8.06
C ILE A 93 5.04 10.61 9.39
N THR A 94 4.33 9.85 10.21
CA THR A 94 3.92 10.27 11.56
C THR A 94 4.54 9.36 12.60
N ALA A 95 4.78 9.89 13.79
CA ALA A 95 5.30 9.17 14.95
C ALA A 95 4.46 9.48 16.20
N PRO A 96 3.20 8.97 16.28
CA PRO A 96 2.37 9.12 17.47
C PRO A 96 2.97 8.43 18.71
N ASP A 97 2.44 8.74 19.89
CA ASP A 97 2.75 7.97 21.10
C ASP A 97 2.23 6.52 21.00
N GLY A 98 2.75 5.62 21.85
CA GLY A 98 2.43 4.19 21.80
C GLY A 98 0.93 3.85 21.85
N PRO A 99 0.14 4.41 22.80
CA PRO A 99 -1.30 4.20 22.84
C PRO A 99 -2.02 4.69 21.59
N THR A 100 -1.67 5.88 21.09
CA THR A 100 -2.26 6.45 19.87
C THR A 100 -1.91 5.62 18.64
N PHE A 101 -0.65 5.18 18.53
CA PHE A 101 -0.19 4.27 17.48
C PHE A 101 -1.04 2.99 17.46
N ALA A 102 -1.15 2.30 18.59
CA ALA A 102 -1.94 1.07 18.69
C ALA A 102 -3.40 1.29 18.27
N ALA A 103 -4.02 2.37 18.75
CA ALA A 103 -5.40 2.70 18.41
C ALA A 103 -5.61 2.98 16.91
N LEU A 104 -4.67 3.67 16.25
CA LEU A 104 -4.70 3.92 14.81
C LEU A 104 -4.56 2.62 14.00
N VAL A 105 -3.65 1.74 14.40
CA VAL A 105 -3.44 0.45 13.71
C VAL A 105 -4.64 -0.46 13.89
N ASP A 106 -5.22 -0.53 15.08
CA ASP A 106 -6.43 -1.29 15.34
C ASP A 106 -7.64 -0.76 14.54
N ASP A 107 -7.75 0.56 14.37
CA ASP A 107 -8.81 1.15 13.56
C ASP A 107 -8.64 0.83 12.08
N LEU A 108 -7.41 0.92 11.58
CA LEU A 108 -7.06 0.51 10.23
C LEU A 108 -7.42 -0.95 9.95
N ILE A 109 -7.12 -1.84 10.90
CA ILE A 109 -7.50 -3.26 10.87
C ILE A 109 -9.02 -3.41 10.79
N ARG A 110 -9.78 -2.74 11.66
CA ARG A 110 -11.25 -2.79 11.64
C ARG A 110 -11.83 -2.21 10.36
N ARG A 111 -11.22 -1.17 9.79
CA ARG A 111 -11.61 -0.58 8.49
C ARG A 111 -11.43 -1.61 7.37
N ALA A 112 -10.31 -2.31 7.34
CA ALA A 112 -10.02 -3.34 6.33
C ALA A 112 -11.03 -4.49 6.38
N ASP A 113 -11.41 -4.93 7.59
CA ASP A 113 -12.40 -6.00 7.79
C ASP A 113 -13.78 -5.64 7.20
N ARG A 114 -14.09 -4.33 7.04
CA ARG A 114 -15.35 -3.83 6.47
C ARG A 114 -15.29 -3.48 4.97
N ALA A 115 -14.10 -3.48 4.36
CA ALA A 115 -13.87 -2.90 3.03
C ALA A 115 -14.33 -3.78 1.85
N ASN A 116 -14.88 -4.98 2.07
CA ASN A 116 -15.54 -5.82 1.05
C ASN A 116 -14.79 -5.91 -0.31
N GLY A 117 -13.48 -6.22 -0.27
CA GLY A 117 -12.68 -6.46 -1.47
C GLY A 117 -11.99 -5.23 -2.06
N SER A 118 -12.25 -4.02 -1.53
CA SER A 118 -11.51 -2.79 -1.89
C SER A 118 -10.26 -2.56 -1.04
N CYS A 119 -9.79 -3.60 -0.34
CA CYS A 119 -8.64 -3.53 0.55
C CYS A 119 -7.85 -4.85 0.55
N LEU A 120 -6.55 -4.73 0.77
CA LEU A 120 -5.64 -5.82 1.09
C LEU A 120 -4.81 -5.44 2.32
N ILE A 121 -4.74 -6.32 3.32
CA ILE A 121 -3.98 -6.07 4.55
C ILE A 121 -3.11 -7.28 4.91
N GLY A 122 -1.82 -7.02 5.11
CA GLY A 122 -0.83 -7.99 5.55
C GLY A 122 -0.56 -7.79 7.04
N ARG A 123 -0.72 -8.86 7.83
CA ARG A 123 -0.44 -8.86 9.27
C ARG A 123 0.69 -9.82 9.58
N PHE A 124 1.60 -9.42 10.47
CA PHE A 124 2.69 -10.26 10.97
C PHE A 124 2.27 -10.88 12.31
N PRO A 125 2.03 -12.20 12.42
CA PRO A 125 1.46 -12.79 13.63
C PRO A 125 2.26 -12.56 14.91
N ARG A 126 3.58 -12.40 14.78
CA ARG A 126 4.49 -12.13 15.91
C ARG A 126 4.55 -10.66 16.29
N GLU A 127 4.11 -9.76 15.41
CA GLU A 127 4.04 -8.32 15.66
C GLU A 127 2.71 -7.76 15.14
N PRO A 128 1.64 -7.80 15.95
CA PRO A 128 0.28 -7.56 15.48
C PRO A 128 0.04 -6.14 14.99
N HIS A 129 0.82 -5.16 15.46
CA HIS A 129 0.76 -3.78 14.98
C HIS A 129 1.74 -3.48 13.84
N ALA A 130 2.52 -4.47 13.39
CA ALA A 130 3.25 -4.38 12.13
C ALA A 130 2.29 -4.78 11.01
N VAL A 131 1.96 -3.83 10.15
CA VAL A 131 0.88 -3.97 9.18
C VAL A 131 1.23 -3.20 7.92
N THR A 132 0.92 -3.82 6.78
CA THR A 132 0.86 -3.14 5.48
C THR A 132 -0.57 -3.20 5.00
N ALA A 133 -1.23 -2.05 4.93
CA ALA A 133 -2.61 -1.97 4.47
C ALA A 133 -2.69 -1.16 3.18
N ILE A 134 -3.52 -1.63 2.26
CA ILE A 134 -3.79 -1.01 0.96
C ILE A 134 -5.30 -0.88 0.85
N PHE A 135 -5.79 0.31 0.56
CA PHE A 135 -7.19 0.57 0.21
C PHE A 135 -7.21 1.17 -1.18
N ALA A 136 -8.02 0.61 -2.07
CA ALA A 136 -8.14 1.09 -3.44
C ALA A 136 -9.59 1.44 -3.77
N ASP A 137 -9.77 2.44 -4.61
CA ASP A 137 -11.02 2.77 -5.26
C ASP A 137 -10.75 3.04 -6.74
N VAL A 138 -11.71 2.73 -7.60
CA VAL A 138 -11.54 2.88 -9.03
C VAL A 138 -12.86 3.22 -9.71
N SER A 139 -12.79 4.21 -10.59
CA SER A 139 -13.86 4.63 -11.49
C SER A 139 -13.47 4.32 -12.94
N THR A 140 -14.32 4.72 -13.89
CA THR A 140 -14.03 4.57 -15.32
C THR A 140 -12.88 5.46 -15.82
N THR A 141 -12.45 6.46 -15.03
CA THR A 141 -11.45 7.45 -15.47
C THR A 141 -10.27 7.61 -14.52
N VAL A 142 -10.40 7.20 -13.25
CA VAL A 142 -9.39 7.39 -12.22
C VAL A 142 -9.33 6.18 -11.29
N ALA A 143 -8.11 5.74 -10.97
CA ALA A 143 -7.82 4.85 -9.84
C ALA A 143 -7.17 5.66 -8.70
N VAL A 144 -7.58 5.40 -7.47
CA VAL A 144 -7.01 6.00 -6.25
C VAL A 144 -6.65 4.87 -5.30
N TRP A 145 -5.52 4.99 -4.62
CA TRP A 145 -5.21 4.11 -3.51
C TRP A 145 -4.52 4.86 -2.37
N GLU A 146 -4.74 4.35 -1.17
CA GLU A 146 -4.05 4.77 0.04
C GLU A 146 -3.36 3.58 0.67
N THR A 147 -2.16 3.79 1.21
CA THR A 147 -1.42 2.73 1.90
C THR A 147 -0.89 3.17 3.26
N TRP A 148 -0.73 2.20 4.15
CA TRP A 148 -0.15 2.38 5.48
C TRP A 148 0.91 1.32 5.69
N HIS A 149 2.12 1.75 6.07
CA HIS A 149 3.21 0.88 6.54
C HIS A 149 3.48 1.25 8.00
N THR A 150 3.30 0.31 8.92
CA THR A 150 3.40 0.58 10.36
C THR A 150 4.63 -0.11 10.95
N TYR A 151 5.35 0.63 11.81
CA TYR A 151 6.62 0.23 12.41
C TYR A 151 6.51 0.33 13.94
N PRO A 152 6.07 -0.73 14.63
CA PRO A 152 5.81 -0.69 16.08
C PRO A 152 7.02 -0.33 16.93
N GLN A 153 8.23 -0.68 16.47
CA GLN A 153 9.47 -0.43 17.18
C GLN A 153 9.75 1.06 17.42
N ASP A 154 9.30 1.91 16.48
CA ASP A 154 9.53 3.35 16.49
C ASP A 154 8.20 4.15 16.55
N THR A 155 7.07 3.44 16.73
CA THR A 155 5.70 3.97 16.62
C THR A 155 5.44 4.80 15.36
N GLN A 156 6.12 4.45 14.25
CA GLN A 156 6.03 5.19 12.99
C GLN A 156 4.95 4.63 12.07
N ILE A 157 4.27 5.52 11.35
CA ILE A 157 3.31 5.18 10.31
C ILE A 157 3.69 5.98 9.06
N VAL A 158 3.94 5.27 7.97
CA VAL A 158 4.07 5.87 6.63
C VAL A 158 2.73 5.72 5.92
N HIS A 159 2.05 6.83 5.70
CA HIS A 159 0.84 6.91 4.91
C HIS A 159 1.18 7.41 3.51
N THR A 160 0.64 6.76 2.48
CA THR A 160 0.72 7.27 1.11
C THR A 160 -0.67 7.39 0.50
N ARG A 161 -0.82 8.35 -0.42
CA ARG A 161 -1.98 8.44 -1.30
C ARG A 161 -1.52 8.63 -2.73
N SER A 162 -2.07 7.82 -3.61
CA SER A 162 -1.80 7.89 -5.03
C SER A 162 -3.08 7.98 -5.84
N GLU A 163 -2.98 8.64 -6.99
CA GLU A 163 -4.08 8.83 -7.93
C GLU A 163 -3.54 8.73 -9.35
N PHE A 164 -4.21 7.95 -10.19
CA PHE A 164 -3.85 7.76 -11.58
C PHE A 164 -5.05 7.96 -12.50
N ARG A 165 -4.92 8.93 -13.41
CA ARG A 165 -5.90 9.19 -14.46
C ARG A 165 -5.74 8.20 -15.61
N ILE A 166 -6.73 7.35 -15.80
CA ILE A 166 -6.72 6.22 -16.75
C ILE A 166 -7.29 6.63 -18.11
N ALA A 167 -8.24 7.56 -18.12
CA ALA A 167 -8.82 8.14 -19.35
C ALA A 167 -8.60 9.66 -19.38
N SER A 168 -8.40 10.19 -20.59
CA SER A 168 -8.20 11.63 -20.82
C SER A 168 -9.52 12.37 -20.89
#